data_AF-A0A972FZ51-F1
#
_entry.id   AF-A0A972FZ51-F1
#
_cell.length_a   1.000
_cell.length_b   1.000
_cell.length_c   1.000
_cell.angle_alpha   90.00
_cell.angle_beta   90.00
_cell.angle_gamma   90.00
#
_symmetry.space_group_name_H-M   'P 1'
#
loop_
_entity.id
_entity.type
_entity.pdbx_description
1 polymer ?
#
loop_
_entity_poly.entity_id
_entity_poly.type
_entity_poly.pdbx_seq_one_letter_code
_entity_poly.pdbx_strand_id
1 'polypeptide(L)'
;MLDRFQPIKPPLRFTHAPCFIGGKTEPGDRVVRCNGHNVGRVHQRVSDYSGRWQWMTWAYPASQGDAPTNEAALAMVKGSVTVLIEKDGGLTLDKRRPPQKRFGR
;
A
#
# COMPACT_ATOMS: atom_id res chain seq x y z
N MET A 1 7.32 -10.10 40.80
CA MET A 1 6.21 -9.51 40.02
C MET A 1 6.69 -9.49 38.58
N LEU A 2 6.11 -10.31 37.69
CA LEU A 2 6.64 -10.55 36.36
C LEU A 2 6.43 -9.32 35.46
N ASP A 3 7.54 -8.67 35.09
CA ASP A 3 7.60 -7.72 33.98
C ASP A 3 7.14 -8.43 32.71
N ARG A 4 5.92 -8.11 32.27
CA ARG A 4 5.43 -8.54 30.96
C ARG A 4 6.21 -7.74 29.93
N PHE A 5 7.33 -8.29 29.46
CA PHE A 5 7.95 -7.89 28.21
C PHE A 5 6.93 -8.09 27.09
N GLN A 6 6.11 -7.07 26.83
CA GLN A 6 5.38 -7.01 25.58
C GLN A 6 6.43 -6.87 24.48
N PRO A 7 6.41 -7.71 23.42
CA PRO A 7 7.27 -7.46 22.28
C PRO A 7 6.92 -6.08 21.76
N ILE A 8 7.88 -5.14 21.86
CA ILE A 8 7.74 -3.81 21.28
C ILE A 8 7.74 -4.02 19.77
N LYS A 9 6.57 -4.28 19.21
CA LYS A 9 6.38 -4.28 17.76
C LYS A 9 6.74 -2.85 17.34
N PRO A 10 7.80 -2.63 16.55
CA PRO A 10 8.21 -1.28 16.19
C PRO A 10 7.02 -0.56 15.56
N PRO A 11 6.81 0.74 15.85
CA PRO A 11 5.68 1.47 15.33
C PRO A 11 5.68 1.39 13.81
N LEU A 12 4.50 1.12 13.22
CA LEU A 12 4.37 1.01 11.77
C LEU A 12 4.69 2.36 11.11
N ARG A 13 5.81 2.41 10.38
CA ARG A 13 6.24 3.63 9.71
C ARG A 13 5.78 3.60 8.27
N PHE A 14 4.75 4.39 7.98
CA PHE A 14 4.25 4.57 6.62
C PHE A 14 4.93 5.74 5.91
N THR A 15 5.41 5.49 4.70
CA THR A 15 5.89 6.53 3.77
C THR A 15 5.28 6.32 2.39
N HIS A 16 5.44 7.28 1.49
CA HIS A 16 4.97 7.14 0.12
C HIS A 16 5.92 7.82 -0.86
N ALA A 17 6.03 7.25 -2.06
CA ALA A 17 6.82 7.77 -3.17
C ALA A 17 5.96 7.87 -4.43
N PRO A 18 6.29 8.75 -5.40
CA PRO A 18 5.62 8.78 -6.69
C PRO A 18 5.58 7.39 -7.34
N CYS A 19 4.42 7.01 -7.90
CA CYS A 19 4.25 5.79 -8.67
C CYS A 19 4.35 6.09 -10.16
N PHE A 20 5.00 5.21 -10.92
CA PHE A 20 5.04 5.27 -12.38
C PHE A 20 4.20 4.13 -12.94
N ILE A 21 3.14 4.46 -13.70
CA ILE A 21 2.25 3.47 -14.29
C ILE A 21 2.33 3.60 -15.81
N GLY A 22 2.96 2.62 -16.48
CA GLY A 22 3.06 2.62 -17.94
C GLY A 22 3.79 3.83 -18.55
N GLY A 23 4.72 4.45 -17.79
CA GLY A 23 5.47 5.62 -18.24
C GLY A 23 4.73 6.96 -18.12
N LYS A 24 3.49 6.94 -17.62
CA LYS A 24 2.73 8.15 -17.26
C LYS A 24 2.49 8.16 -15.76
N THR A 25 2.73 9.29 -15.11
CA THR A 25 2.42 9.50 -13.70
C THR A 25 1.45 10.66 -13.65
N GLU A 26 0.20 10.38 -13.26
CA GLU A 26 -0.70 11.48 -12.94
C GLU A 26 -0.23 12.15 -11.64
N PRO A 27 -0.38 13.47 -11.51
CA PRO A 27 -0.04 14.18 -10.29
C PRO A 27 -0.79 13.59 -9.09
N GLY A 28 -0.07 12.86 -8.24
CA GLY A 28 -0.61 12.29 -7.01
C GLY A 28 -0.68 10.76 -6.97
N ASP A 29 -0.30 10.05 -8.03
CA ASP A 29 -0.10 8.60 -7.95
C ASP A 29 1.04 8.28 -6.96
N ARG A 30 0.79 7.39 -6.00
CA ARG A 30 1.76 7.02 -4.95
C ARG A 30 1.85 5.52 -4.75
N VAL A 31 3.09 5.04 -4.57
CA VAL A 31 3.36 3.75 -3.93
C VAL A 31 3.43 3.98 -2.43
N VAL A 32 2.69 3.17 -1.67
CA VAL A 32 2.70 3.20 -0.20
C VAL A 32 3.73 2.21 0.31
N ARG A 33 4.53 2.64 1.28
CA ARG A 33 5.55 1.84 1.95
C ARG A 33 5.25 1.72 3.44
N CYS A 34 5.50 0.54 4.01
CA CYS A 34 5.48 0.30 5.45
C CYS A 34 6.82 -0.33 5.84
N ASN A 35 7.53 0.27 6.79
CA ASN A 35 8.83 -0.21 7.27
C ASN A 35 9.84 -0.48 6.13
N GLY A 36 9.84 0.37 5.11
CA GLY A 36 10.73 0.27 3.94
C GLY A 36 10.24 -0.65 2.82
N HIS A 37 9.17 -1.42 3.03
CA HIS A 37 8.60 -2.31 2.03
C HIS A 37 7.43 -1.68 1.31
N ASN A 38 7.32 -1.85 -0.02
CA ASN A 38 6.12 -1.42 -0.72
C ASN A 38 4.96 -2.35 -0.34
N VAL A 39 3.86 -1.76 0.13
CA VAL A 39 2.69 -2.50 0.66
C VAL A 39 1.42 -2.22 -0.11
N GLY A 40 1.44 -1.30 -1.06
CA GLY A 40 0.28 -0.94 -1.86
C GLY A 40 0.53 0.25 -2.75
N ARG A 41 -0.52 0.69 -3.43
CA ARG A 41 -0.50 1.89 -4.27
C ARG A 41 -1.85 2.58 -4.23
N VAL A 42 -1.82 3.85 -4.60
CA VAL A 42 -2.98 4.67 -4.92
C VAL A 42 -2.74 5.34 -6.26
N HIS A 43 -3.75 5.38 -7.11
CA HIS A 43 -3.69 6.11 -8.38
C HIS A 43 -5.06 6.66 -8.77
N GLN A 44 -5.07 7.71 -9.57
CA GLN A 44 -6.33 8.25 -10.08
C GLN A 44 -6.97 7.26 -11.06
N ARG A 45 -8.30 7.11 -10.97
CA ARG A 45 -9.06 6.29 -11.91
C ARG A 45 -9.40 7.14 -13.13
N VAL A 46 -8.55 7.07 -14.15
CA VAL A 46 -8.69 7.86 -15.38
C VAL A 46 -9.74 7.28 -16.33
N SER A 47 -10.01 5.97 -16.25
CA SER A 47 -10.84 5.26 -17.21
C SER A 47 -12.34 5.61 -17.16
N ASP A 48 -12.84 6.10 -16.02
CA ASP A 48 -14.27 6.39 -15.83
C ASP A 48 -14.57 7.88 -15.60
N TYR A 49 -13.56 8.76 -15.70
CA TYR A 49 -13.66 10.21 -15.42
C TYR A 49 -14.36 10.56 -14.10
N SER A 50 -14.44 9.62 -13.16
CA SER A 50 -15.19 9.77 -11.91
C SER A 50 -14.49 10.71 -10.91
N GLY A 51 -13.23 11.07 -11.19
CA GLY A 51 -12.37 11.79 -10.25
C GLY A 51 -11.96 10.95 -9.02
N ARG A 52 -12.33 9.67 -8.97
CA ARG A 52 -12.05 8.79 -7.83
C ARG A 52 -10.63 8.26 -7.87
N TRP A 53 -10.15 7.88 -6.70
CA TRP A 53 -8.84 7.30 -6.48
C TRP A 53 -8.96 5.81 -6.22
N GLN A 54 -8.33 5.01 -7.07
CA GLN A 54 -8.23 3.58 -6.84
C GLN A 54 -7.08 3.30 -5.87
N TRP A 55 -7.31 2.42 -4.91
CA TRP A 55 -6.30 1.96 -3.97
C TRP A 55 -6.21 0.43 -3.96
N MET A 56 -5.02 -0.09 -3.69
CA MET A 56 -4.81 -1.52 -3.49
C MET A 56 -3.65 -1.80 -2.54
N THR A 57 -3.72 -2.91 -1.81
CA THR A 57 -2.61 -3.47 -1.04
C THR A 57 -1.91 -4.59 -1.82
N TRP A 58 -0.63 -4.80 -1.54
CA TRP A 58 0.21 -5.90 -2.03
C TRP A 58 0.54 -6.91 -0.93
N ALA A 59 0.01 -6.69 0.28
CA ALA A 59 0.04 -7.66 1.37
C ALA A 59 -1.07 -8.70 1.18
N TYR A 60 -0.90 -9.91 1.74
CA TYR A 60 -1.93 -10.96 1.71
C TYR A 60 -2.72 -11.00 3.03
N PRO A 61 -4.07 -11.14 2.99
CA PRO A 61 -4.92 -11.01 1.80
C PRO A 61 -4.87 -9.60 1.19
N ALA A 62 -4.91 -9.56 -0.15
CA ALA A 62 -4.93 -8.32 -0.89
C ALA A 62 -6.31 -7.67 -0.81
N SER A 63 -6.33 -6.34 -0.64
CA SER A 63 -7.53 -5.51 -0.58
C SER A 63 -7.41 -4.40 -1.60
N GLN A 64 -8.54 -4.00 -2.17
CA GLN A 64 -8.60 -2.91 -3.14
C GLN A 64 -9.97 -2.23 -3.10
N GLY A 65 -10.04 -1.00 -3.60
CA GLY A 65 -11.29 -0.26 -3.72
C GLY A 65 -11.08 1.12 -4.31
N ASP A 66 -12.14 1.93 -4.22
CA ASP A 66 -12.15 3.32 -4.68
C ASP A 66 -12.38 4.27 -3.50
N ALA A 67 -11.79 5.46 -3.55
CA ALA A 67 -11.95 6.52 -2.57
C ALA A 67 -12.22 7.86 -3.28
N PRO A 68 -12.89 8.83 -2.62
CA PRO A 68 -13.19 10.12 -3.23
C PRO A 68 -11.95 11.01 -3.37
N THR A 69 -10.91 10.83 -2.54
CA THR A 69 -9.69 11.64 -2.54
C THR A 69 -8.42 10.79 -2.42
N ASN A 70 -7.27 11.38 -2.74
CA ASN A 70 -5.96 10.73 -2.61
C ASN A 70 -5.67 10.37 -1.14
N GLU A 71 -5.97 11.29 -0.23
CA GLU A 71 -5.73 11.14 1.20
C GLU A 71 -6.58 10.02 1.78
N ALA A 72 -7.85 9.92 1.35
CA ALA A 72 -8.73 8.82 1.73
C ALA A 72 -8.21 7.48 1.20
N ALA A 73 -7.77 7.43 -0.06
CA ALA A 73 -7.16 6.23 -0.64
C ALA A 73 -5.91 5.79 0.13
N LEU A 74 -5.04 6.74 0.52
CA LEU A 74 -3.85 6.46 1.32
C LEU A 74 -4.22 5.93 2.71
N ALA A 75 -5.24 6.51 3.35
CA ALA A 75 -5.74 6.04 4.64
C ALA A 75 -6.26 4.60 4.56
N MET A 76 -6.98 4.25 3.49
CA MET A 76 -7.48 2.89 3.27
C MET A 76 -6.35 1.85 3.12
N VAL A 77 -5.28 2.19 2.39
CA VAL A 77 -4.09 1.32 2.28
C VAL A 77 -3.42 1.14 3.65
N LYS A 78 -3.18 2.24 4.37
CA LYS A 78 -2.55 2.20 5.70
C LYS A 78 -3.36 1.36 6.67
N GLY A 79 -4.68 1.61 6.77
CA GLY A 79 -5.59 0.88 7.64
C GLY A 79 -5.62 -0.62 7.31
N SER A 80 -5.76 -0.96 6.02
CA SER A 80 -5.77 -2.36 5.57
C SER A 80 -4.45 -3.07 5.95
N VAL A 81 -3.31 -2.43 5.74
CA VAL A 81 -2.00 -2.99 6.09
C VAL A 81 -1.81 -3.13 7.60
N THR A 82 -2.27 -2.15 8.40
CA THR A 82 -2.23 -2.23 9.86
C THR A 82 -3.01 -3.43 10.38
N VAL A 83 -4.26 -3.61 9.91
CA VAL A 83 -5.12 -4.74 10.30
C VAL A 83 -4.47 -6.08 9.95
N LEU A 84 -3.87 -6.19 8.76
CA LEU A 84 -3.15 -7.40 8.35
C LEU A 84 -1.97 -7.70 9.26
N ILE A 85 -1.15 -6.69 9.56
CA ILE A 85 0.02 -6.85 10.41
C ILE A 85 -0.39 -7.24 11.84
N GLU A 86 -1.46 -6.65 12.37
CA GLU A 86 -1.99 -6.98 13.69
C GLU A 86 -2.52 -8.41 13.75
N LYS A 87 -3.23 -8.87 12.71
CA LYS A 87 -3.81 -10.21 12.63
C LYS A 87 -2.76 -11.31 12.42
N ASP A 88 -1.81 -11.11 11.51
CA ASP A 88 -0.85 -12.14 11.08
C ASP A 88 0.51 -12.05 11.78
N GLY A 89 0.66 -11.14 12.74
CA GLY A 89 1.92 -10.94 13.48
C GLY A 89 3.03 -10.25 12.69
N GLY A 90 2.84 -9.94 11.40
CA GLY A 90 3.85 -9.29 10.55
C GLY A 90 3.40 -9.02 9.11
N LEU A 91 4.25 -8.37 8.32
CA LEU A 91 4.04 -8.16 6.89
C LEU A 91 4.36 -9.44 6.10
N THR A 92 3.35 -10.23 5.76
CA THR A 92 3.51 -11.25 4.72
C THR A 92 3.27 -10.60 3.35
N LEU A 93 4.35 -10.09 2.76
CA LEU A 93 4.32 -9.63 1.37
C LEU A 93 4.22 -10.85 0.46
N ASP A 94 3.30 -10.80 -0.50
CA ASP A 94 3.17 -11.87 -1.47
C ASP A 94 4.42 -11.92 -2.37
N LYS A 95 5.36 -12.82 -2.04
CA LYS A 95 6.59 -13.08 -2.81
C LYS A 95 6.31 -13.74 -4.18
N ARG A 96 5.05 -14.10 -4.50
CA ARG A 96 4.70 -14.83 -5.73
C ARG A 96 4.42 -13.93 -6.93
N ARG A 97 4.41 -12.60 -6.78
CA ARG A 97 4.43 -11.71 -7.94
C ARG A 97 5.87 -11.52 -8.42
N PRO A 98 6.23 -11.96 -9.63
CA PRO A 98 7.51 -11.57 -10.21
C PRO A 98 7.56 -10.04 -10.32
N PRO A 99 8.75 -9.42 -10.23
CA PRO A 99 8.89 -8.01 -10.55
C PRO A 99 8.28 -7.79 -11.95
N GLN A 100 7.42 -6.79 -12.09
CA GLN A 100 6.95 -6.39 -13.42
C GLN A 100 8.20 -6.17 -14.28
N LYS A 101 8.42 -7.07 -15.26
CA LYS A 101 9.52 -6.96 -16.22
C LYS A 101 9.45 -5.54 -16.78
N ARG A 102 10.51 -4.76 -16.55
CA ARG A 102 10.75 -3.54 -17.32
C ARG A 102 10.90 -4.00 -18.77
N PHE A 103 9.85 -3.83 -19.57
CA PHE A 103 9.97 -3.90 -21.01
C PHE A 103 10.67 -2.61 -21.45
N GLY A 104 12.01 -2.68 -21.49
CA GLY A 104 12.81 -1.75 -22.27
C GLY A 104 12.57 -2.05 -23.75
N ARG A 105 12.27 -1.00 -24.51
CA ARG A 105 12.65 -0.92 -25.92
C ARG A 105 13.92 -0.10 -25.99
#